data_AF-A0A379K0B1-F1
#
_entry.id   AF-A0A379K0B1-F1
#
_cell.length_a   1.000
_cell.length_b   1.000
_cell.length_c   1.000
_cell.angle_alpha   90.00
_cell.angle_beta   90.00
_cell.angle_gamma   90.00
#
_symmetry.space_group_name_H-M   'P 1'
#
loop_
_entity.id
_entity.type
_entity.pdbx_description
1 polymer ?
#
loop_
_entity_poly.entity_id
_entity_poly.type
_entity_poly.pdbx_seq_one_letter_code
_entity_poly.pdbx_strand_id
1 'polypeptide(L)' 'MAINEEIQAVLSNPGTSDWLKCSLEKAIHRDCVDAANDAELLHDLLNRRCDAVLNAAAGQAIPR' A
#
# COMPACT_ATOMS: atom_id res chain seq x y z
N MET A 1 21.97 0.86 6.77
CA MET A 1 21.76 0.43 5.38
C MET A 1 21.34 1.66 4.59
N ALA A 2 21.75 1.75 3.32
CA ALA A 2 21.23 2.78 2.44
C ALA A 2 19.79 2.42 2.04
N ILE A 3 18.90 3.41 1.91
CA ILE A 3 17.48 3.17 1.57
C ILE A 3 17.29 2.31 0.31
N ASN A 4 18.21 2.41 -0.66
CA ASN A 4 18.21 1.58 -1.85
C ASN A 4 18.39 0.08 -1.53
N GLU A 5 19.17 -0.30 -0.53
CA GLU A 5 19.37 -1.69 -0.12
C GLU A 5 18.07 -2.27 0.47
N GLU A 6 17.34 -1.47 1.26
CA GLU A 6 16.05 -1.86 1.83
C GLU A 6 14.98 -2.04 0.74
N ILE A 7 14.94 -1.12 -0.24
CA ILE A 7 14.07 -1.25 -1.42
C ILE A 7 14.38 -2.55 -2.18
N GLN A 8 15.66 -2.84 -2.43
CA GLN A 8 16.06 -4.07 -3.12
C GLN A 8 15.69 -5.33 -2.33
N ALA A 9 15.77 -5.29 -0.99
CA ALA A 9 15.31 -6.39 -0.15
C ALA A 9 13.80 -6.64 -0.28
N VAL A 10 12.98 -5.58 -0.35
CA VAL A 10 11.53 -5.70 -0.58
C VAL A 10 11.23 -6.31 -1.95
N LEU A 11 11.91 -5.83 -3.01
CA LEU A 11 11.73 -6.32 -4.39
C LEU A 11 12.16 -7.78 -4.56
N SER A 12 13.27 -8.16 -3.93
CA SER A 12 13.84 -9.51 -4.04
C SER A 12 13.13 -10.54 -3.16
N ASN A 13 12.34 -10.10 -2.18
CA ASN A 13 11.64 -11.00 -1.27
C ASN A 13 10.46 -11.71 -1.98
N PRO A 14 10.46 -13.04 -2.09
CA PRO A 14 9.36 -13.79 -2.72
C PRO A 14 8.03 -13.68 -1.95
N GLY A 15 8.06 -13.36 -0.65
CA GLY A 15 6.87 -13.14 0.17
C GLY A 15 6.23 -11.76 0.04
N THR A 16 6.92 -10.79 -0.60
CA THR A 16 6.34 -9.49 -0.90
C THR A 16 5.31 -9.63 -2.01
N SER A 17 4.13 -9.02 -1.84
CA SER A 17 3.08 -9.07 -2.86
C SER A 17 3.51 -8.42 -4.17
N ASP A 18 3.07 -8.98 -5.30
CA ASP A 18 3.40 -8.45 -6.63
C ASP A 18 2.92 -7.01 -6.81
N TRP A 19 1.79 -6.66 -6.19
CA TRP A 19 1.26 -5.30 -6.22
C TRP A 19 2.22 -4.29 -5.56
N LEU A 20 2.80 -4.64 -4.42
CA LEU A 20 3.77 -3.77 -3.74
C LEU A 20 5.07 -3.68 -4.52
N LYS A 21 5.56 -4.80 -5.08
CA LYS A 21 6.75 -4.81 -5.95
C LYS A 21 6.56 -3.89 -7.15
N CYS A 22 5.49 -4.09 -7.91
CA CYS A 22 5.19 -3.28 -9.09
C CYS A 22 5.02 -1.79 -8.76
N SER A 23 4.39 -1.48 -7.63
CA SER A 23 4.21 -0.10 -7.16
C SER A 23 5.57 0.54 -6.83
N LEU A 24 6.44 -0.18 -6.13
CA LEU A 24 7.76 0.29 -5.75
C LEU A 24 8.70 0.43 -6.96
N GLU A 25 8.69 -0.53 -7.89
CA GLU A 25 9.43 -0.44 -9.16
C GLU A 25 9.04 0.77 -10.00
N LYS A 26 7.76 1.14 -10.01
CA LYS A 26 7.30 2.36 -10.69
C LYS A 26 7.69 3.63 -9.93
N ALA A 27 7.66 3.61 -8.60
CA ALA A 27 7.95 4.76 -7.76
C ALA A 27 9.42 5.20 -7.82
N ILE A 28 10.38 4.25 -7.88
CA ILE A 28 11.82 4.58 -7.91
C ILE A 28 12.27 5.35 -9.15
N HIS A 29 11.47 5.38 -10.21
CA HIS A 29 11.77 6.10 -11.45
C HIS A 29 11.10 7.48 -11.51
N ARG A 30 10.38 7.90 -10.47
CA ARG A 30 9.68 9.20 -10.38
C ARG A 30 10.47 10.19 -9.53
N ASP A 31 10.03 11.44 -9.55
CA ASP A 31 10.40 12.39 -8.50
C ASP A 31 9.99 11.84 -7.13
N CYS A 32 10.93 11.88 -6.17
CA CYS A 32 10.75 11.24 -4.88
C CYS A 32 9.71 11.94 -4.00
N VAL A 33 9.49 13.24 -4.18
CA VAL A 33 8.48 14.00 -3.43
C VAL A 33 7.08 13.63 -3.93
N ASP A 34 6.88 13.60 -5.24
CA ASP A 34 5.61 13.18 -5.84
C ASP A 34 5.27 11.72 -5.50
N ALA A 35 6.26 10.82 -5.60
CA ALA A 35 6.06 9.40 -5.30
C ALA A 35 5.67 9.17 -3.83
N ALA A 36 6.27 9.91 -2.89
CA ALA A 36 5.94 9.82 -1.48
C ALA A 36 4.52 10.36 -1.19
N ASN A 37 4.15 11.51 -1.76
CA ASN A 37 2.80 12.08 -1.60
C ASN A 37 1.71 11.16 -2.16
N ASP A 38 1.94 10.57 -3.35
CA ASP A 38 1.00 9.62 -3.94
C ASP A 38 0.86 8.35 -3.11
N ALA A 39 1.95 7.87 -2.50
CA ALA A 39 1.93 6.72 -1.61
C ALA A 39 1.14 6.99 -0.32
N GLU A 40 1.24 8.18 0.25
CA GLU A 40 0.45 8.60 1.42
C GLU A 40 -1.05 8.66 1.07
N LEU A 41 -1.40 9.28 -0.04
CA LEU A 41 -2.79 9.32 -0.53
C LEU A 41 -3.34 7.90 -0.78
N LEU A 42 -2.54 7.04 -1.40
CA LEU A 42 -2.90 5.65 -1.65
C LEU A 42 -3.15 4.90 -0.33
N HIS A 43 -2.30 5.09 0.67
CA HIS A 43 -2.48 4.49 1.99
C HIS A 43 -3.79 4.93 2.67
N ASP A 44 -4.09 6.25 2.67
CA ASP A 44 -5.35 6.78 3.21
C ASP A 44 -6.57 6.14 2.55
N LEU A 45 -6.58 6.10 1.21
CA LEU A 45 -7.69 5.53 0.44
C LEU A 45 -7.89 4.04 0.72
N LEU A 46 -6.80 3.26 0.83
CA LEU A 46 -6.86 1.83 1.13
C LEU A 46 -7.37 1.58 2.55
N ASN A 47 -6.94 2.37 3.54
CA ASN A 47 -7.43 2.26 4.91
C ASN A 47 -8.93 2.55 4.98
N ARG A 48 -9.37 3.69 4.43
CA ARG A 48 -10.79 4.07 4.42
C ARG A 48 -11.66 3.06 3.69
N ARG A 49 -11.15 2.45 2.61
CA ARG A 49 -11.82 1.35 1.92
C ARG A 49 -11.92 0.12 2.82
N CYS A 50 -10.85 -0.25 3.52
CA CYS A 50 -10.84 -1.37 4.45
C CYS A 50 -11.90 -1.15 5.56
N ASP A 51 -11.88 0.03 6.19
CA ASP A 51 -12.83 0.39 7.23
C ASP A 51 -14.27 0.35 6.72
N ALA A 52 -14.54 0.89 5.52
CA ALA A 52 -15.86 0.84 4.92
C ALA A 52 -16.35 -0.60 4.68
N VAL A 53 -15.47 -1.50 4.21
CA VAL A 53 -15.80 -2.91 3.98
C VAL A 53 -16.04 -3.65 5.29
N LEU A 54 -15.19 -3.45 6.30
CA LEU A 54 -15.32 -4.08 7.62
C LEU A 54 -16.56 -3.60 8.37
N ASN A 55 -16.84 -2.29 8.34
CA ASN A 55 -18.04 -1.71 8.96
C ASN A 55 -19.32 -2.14 8.25
N ALA A 56 -19.31 -2.26 6.91
CA ALA A 56 -20.45 -2.80 6.16
C ALA A 56 -20.72 -4.27 6.50
N ALA A 57 -19.68 -5.08 6.69
CA ALA A 57 -19.81 -6.47 7.12
C ALA A 57 -20.35 -6.59 8.56
N ALA A 58 -19.91 -5.71 9.47
CA ALA A 58 -20.39 -5.66 10.85
C ALA A 58 -21.85 -5.17 10.95
N GLY A 59 -22.25 -4.20 10.11
CA GLY A 59 -23.60 -3.65 10.07
C GLY A 59 -24.69 -4.55 9.46
N GLN A 60 -24.31 -5.67 8.84
CA GLN A 60 -25.26 -6.68 8.34
C GLN A 60 -25.68 -7.71 9.39
N ALA A 61 -25.08 -7.68 10.59
CA ALA A 61 -25.50 -8.52 11.71
C ALA A 61 -26.62 -7.85 12.53
N ILE A 62 -27.87 -8.10 12.09
CA ILE A 62 -29.15 -8.02 12.83
C ILE A 62 -29.77 -6.61 13.04
N PRO A 63 -31.01 -6.43 12.54
CA PRO A 63 -32.09 -5.85 13.32
C PRO A 63 -33.12 -6.91 13.74
N ARG A 64 -33.46 -6.89 15.03
CA ARG A 64 -34.52 -7.68 15.69
C ARG A 64 -35.91 -7.31 15.18
#